data_AF-A0A4Y2P0M2-F1
#
_entry.id   AF-A0A4Y2P0M2-F1
#
_cell.length_a   1.000
_cell.length_b   1.000
_cell.length_c   1.000
_cell.angle_alpha   90.00
_cell.angle_beta   90.00
_cell.angle_gamma   90.00
#
_symmetry.space_group_name_H-M   'P 1'
#
loop_
_entity.id
_entity.type
_entity.pdbx_description
1 polymer ?
#
loop_
_entity_poly.entity_id
_entity_poly.type
_entity_poly.pdbx_seq_one_letter_code
_entity_poly.pdbx_strand_id
1 'polypeptide(L)'
;MISGKSSLELFEMMAENTIVQAVEESSKYAGQKNNHDFCLKIDKFNQFLVVIFYNGYHILPREKIYCENAPDTGTTLVSQAMSRKRYFDIKKYLHFIDNTAIDSDRY
;
A
#
# COMPACT_ATOMS: atom_id res chain seq x y z
N MET A 1 -24.44 13.95 -1.11
CA MET A 1 -23.78 13.88 0.21
C MET A 1 -24.44 12.78 1.01
N ILE A 2 -23.85 11.58 1.06
CA ILE A 2 -24.36 10.47 1.86
C ILE A 2 -23.90 10.76 3.30
N SER A 3 -24.81 10.95 4.26
CA SER A 3 -24.52 11.13 5.71
C SER A 3 -23.80 12.40 6.21
N GLY A 4 -23.44 13.39 5.38
CA GLY A 4 -22.71 14.59 5.86
C GLY A 4 -21.25 14.34 6.26
N LYS A 5 -20.74 13.13 5.99
CA LYS A 5 -19.35 12.73 6.16
C LYS A 5 -18.51 13.17 4.95
N SER A 6 -17.25 13.48 5.20
CA SER A 6 -16.24 13.71 4.16
C SER A 6 -15.90 12.42 3.41
N SER A 7 -15.32 12.54 2.21
CA SER A 7 -14.88 11.37 1.44
C SER A 7 -13.84 10.52 2.18
N LEU A 8 -12.99 11.16 3.00
CA LEU A 8 -12.00 10.47 3.82
C LEU A 8 -12.68 9.60 4.88
N GLU A 9 -13.62 10.16 5.63
CA GLU A 9 -14.35 9.41 6.68
C GLU A 9 -15.12 8.21 6.09
N LEU A 10 -15.72 8.38 4.90
CA LEU A 10 -16.40 7.28 4.23
C LEU A 10 -15.42 6.18 3.80
N PHE A 11 -14.25 6.56 3.29
CA PHE A 11 -13.21 5.60 2.94
C PHE A 11 -12.69 4.85 4.17
N GLU A 12 -12.35 5.57 5.23
CA GLU A 12 -11.88 4.97 6.49
C GLU A 12 -12.89 3.99 7.06
N MET A 13 -14.18 4.36 7.11
CA MET A 13 -15.24 3.46 7.56
C MET A 13 -15.37 2.18 6.71
N MET A 14 -15.17 2.27 5.39
CA MET A 14 -15.26 1.10 4.52
C MET A 14 -14.01 0.22 4.57
N ALA A 15 -12.83 0.82 4.76
CA ALA A 15 -11.55 0.15 4.57
C ALA A 15 -10.82 -0.22 5.87
N GLU A 16 -11.27 0.26 7.04
CA GLU A 16 -10.58 0.09 8.33
C GLU A 16 -10.12 -1.35 8.58
N ASN A 17 -11.06 -2.30 8.56
CA ASN A 17 -10.76 -3.72 8.80
C ASN A 17 -9.81 -4.28 7.73
N THR A 18 -10.01 -3.92 6.47
CA THR A 18 -9.16 -4.36 5.36
C THR A 18 -7.74 -3.81 5.48
N ILE A 19 -7.57 -2.57 5.96
CA ILE A 19 -6.26 -1.96 6.19
C ILE A 19 -5.53 -2.69 7.32
N VAL A 20 -6.20 -2.94 8.45
CA VAL A 20 -5.61 -3.69 9.56
C VAL A 20 -5.17 -5.07 9.11
N GLN A 21 -6.06 -5.81 8.43
CA GLN A 21 -5.76 -7.13 7.91
C GLN A 21 -4.60 -7.12 6.91
N ALA A 22 -4.58 -6.15 5.98
CA ALA A 22 -3.50 -6.04 5.01
C ALA A 22 -2.14 -5.80 5.67
N VAL A 23 -2.08 -4.98 6.72
CA VAL A 23 -0.84 -4.69 7.46
C VAL A 23 -0.30 -5.94 8.14
N GLU A 24 -1.17 -6.69 8.82
CA GLU A 24 -0.83 -7.92 9.52
C GLU A 24 -0.36 -9.00 8.54
N GLU A 25 -1.16 -9.28 7.51
CA GLU A 25 -0.88 -10.35 6.56
C GLU A 25 0.34 -10.04 5.68
N SER A 26 0.55 -8.78 5.30
CA SER A 26 1.78 -8.39 4.57
C SER A 26 3.04 -8.60 5.40
N SER A 27 2.99 -8.34 6.70
CA SER A 27 4.14 -8.53 7.60
C SER A 27 4.41 -10.02 7.82
N LYS A 28 3.37 -10.83 8.03
CA LYS A 28 3.48 -12.30 8.09
C LYS A 28 4.08 -12.87 6.81
N TYR A 29 3.58 -12.45 5.66
CA TYR A 29 4.07 -12.91 4.36
C TYR A 29 5.54 -12.56 4.12
N ALA A 30 5.99 -11.38 4.54
CA ALA A 30 7.40 -11.03 4.45
C ALA A 30 8.28 -11.99 5.27
N GLY A 31 7.84 -12.36 6.49
CA GLY A 31 8.48 -13.37 7.31
C GLY A 31 8.52 -14.75 6.64
N GLN A 32 7.43 -15.17 6.00
CA GLN A 32 7.37 -16.42 5.20
C GLN A 32 8.33 -16.40 4.00
N LYS A 33 8.73 -15.22 3.52
CA LYS A 33 9.74 -15.00 2.48
C LYS A 33 11.13 -14.68 3.05
N ASN A 34 11.40 -15.10 4.28
CA ASN A 34 12.69 -14.95 4.98
C ASN A 34 13.12 -13.48 5.18
N ASN A 35 12.16 -12.54 5.24
CA ASN A 35 12.44 -11.15 5.56
C ASN A 35 11.76 -10.78 6.88
N HIS A 36 12.40 -11.17 7.99
CA HIS A 36 11.91 -10.92 9.35
C HIS A 36 12.08 -9.46 9.80
N ASP A 37 12.91 -8.68 9.10
CA ASP A 37 13.12 -7.25 9.39
C ASP A 37 12.01 -6.36 8.81
N PHE A 38 11.19 -6.90 7.89
CA PHE A 38 10.07 -6.16 7.33
C PHE A 38 8.95 -6.03 8.36
N CYS A 39 8.74 -4.80 8.82
CA CYS A 39 7.60 -4.42 9.64
C CYS A 39 6.76 -3.39 8.88
N LEU A 40 5.48 -3.69 8.62
CA LEU A 40 4.53 -2.71 8.09
C LEU A 40 3.68 -2.13 9.22
N LYS A 41 3.47 -0.82 9.19
CA LYS A 41 2.63 -0.09 10.14
C LYS A 41 1.49 0.59 9.39
N ILE A 42 0.35 0.79 10.07
CA ILE A 42 -0.86 1.39 9.49
C ILE A 42 -0.58 2.77 8.86
N ASP A 43 0.20 3.64 9.52
CA ASP A 43 0.57 4.95 8.99
C ASP A 43 1.31 4.84 7.66
N LYS A 44 2.25 3.90 7.54
CA LYS A 44 2.99 3.65 6.31
C LYS A 44 2.13 3.01 5.23
N PHE A 45 1.18 2.16 5.61
CA PHE A 45 0.26 1.59 4.65
C PHE A 45 -0.73 2.64 4.12
N ASN A 46 -1.22 3.55 4.97
CA ASN A 46 -2.04 4.67 4.55
C ASN A 46 -1.30 5.61 3.58
N GLN A 47 -0.02 5.92 3.86
CA GLN A 47 0.83 6.65 2.92
C GLN A 47 0.95 5.93 1.57
N PHE A 48 1.12 4.60 1.59
CA PHE A 48 1.18 3.78 0.39
C PHE A 48 -0.14 3.81 -0.40
N LEU A 49 -1.29 3.73 0.27
CA LEU A 49 -2.61 3.83 -0.37
C LEU A 49 -2.85 5.20 -1.00
N VAL A 50 -2.44 6.29 -0.34
CA VAL A 50 -2.50 7.65 -0.92
C VAL A 50 -1.68 7.72 -2.21
N VAL A 51 -0.48 7.12 -2.23
CA VAL A 51 0.34 7.05 -3.45
C VAL A 51 -0.37 6.22 -4.54
N ILE A 52 -1.02 5.10 -4.21
CA ILE A 52 -1.80 4.31 -5.18
C ILE A 52 -2.94 5.15 -5.77
N PHE A 53 -3.72 5.84 -4.94
CA PHE A 53 -4.82 6.68 -5.41
C PHE A 53 -4.33 7.82 -6.30
N TYR A 54 -3.22 8.45 -5.92
CA TYR A 54 -2.59 9.50 -6.71
C TYR A 54 -2.14 8.96 -8.09
N ASN A 55 -1.49 7.80 -8.13
CA ASN A 55 -1.07 7.16 -9.38
C ASN A 55 -2.25 6.76 -10.27
N GLY A 56 -3.42 6.49 -9.68
CA GLY A 56 -4.66 6.22 -10.41
C GLY A 56 -5.27 7.47 -11.05
N TYR A 57 -5.08 8.63 -10.44
CA TYR A 57 -5.57 9.92 -10.95
C TYR A 57 -4.60 10.59 -11.93
N HIS A 58 -3.31 10.60 -11.60
CA HIS A 58 -2.25 11.15 -12.43
C HIS A 58 -1.61 9.99 -13.19
N ILE A 59 -1.75 9.90 -14.51
CA ILE A 59 -1.20 8.78 -15.30
C ILE A 59 0.22 9.10 -15.79
N LEU A 60 1.18 8.23 -15.51
CA LEU A 60 2.55 8.28 -16.05
C LEU A 60 2.87 6.97 -16.79
N PRO A 61 3.81 6.99 -17.77
CA PRO A 61 4.12 5.80 -18.58
C PRO A 61 4.64 4.61 -17.78
N ARG A 62 5.25 4.87 -16.62
CA ARG A 62 5.82 3.84 -15.73
C ARG A 62 5.65 4.26 -14.28
N GLU A 63 5.23 3.33 -13.43
CA GLU A 63 5.08 3.54 -11.98
C GLU A 63 6.36 4.03 -11.29
N LYS A 64 7.52 3.58 -11.77
CA LYS A 64 8.82 3.99 -11.20
C LYS A 64 9.05 5.50 -11.27
N ILE A 65 8.39 6.19 -12.21
CA ILE A 65 8.57 7.62 -12.48
C ILE A 65 7.96 8.48 -11.37
N TYR A 66 6.87 8.05 -10.72
CA TYR A 66 6.29 8.80 -9.58
C TYR A 66 7.28 9.00 -8.43
N CYS A 67 8.27 8.11 -8.33
CA CYS A 67 9.31 8.13 -7.31
C CYS A 67 10.69 8.53 -7.86
N GLU A 68 10.78 9.07 -9.08
CA GLU A 68 12.02 9.62 -9.62
C GLU A 68 12.27 11.02 -9.05
N ASN A 69 13.56 11.36 -8.90
CA ASN A 69 13.98 12.69 -8.45
C ASN A 69 14.31 13.61 -9.62
N ALA A 70 14.03 13.19 -10.86
CA ALA A 70 14.34 14.01 -12.02
C ALA A 70 13.40 15.23 -12.04
N PRO A 71 13.91 16.45 -12.31
CA PRO A 71 13.13 17.68 -12.22
C PRO A 71 11.90 17.70 -13.14
N ASP A 72 11.96 16.96 -14.24
CA ASP A 72 10.97 16.89 -15.32
C ASP A 72 9.97 15.73 -15.15
N THR A 73 10.22 14.78 -14.25
CA THR A 73 9.38 13.58 -14.10
C THR A 73 8.95 13.26 -12.67
N GLY A 74 9.66 13.79 -11.66
CA GLY A 74 9.41 13.53 -10.26
C GLY A 74 8.21 14.27 -9.70
N THR A 75 7.26 13.55 -9.10
CA THR A 75 6.17 14.18 -8.34
C THR A 75 6.63 14.40 -6.90
N THR A 76 6.86 15.67 -6.52
CA THR A 76 7.36 16.02 -5.18
C THR A 76 6.49 15.41 -4.08
N LEU A 77 5.17 15.35 -4.31
CA LEU A 77 4.18 14.79 -3.41
C LEU A 77 4.44 13.31 -3.06
N VAL A 78 4.75 12.46 -4.04
CA VAL A 78 5.03 11.03 -3.80
C VAL A 78 6.38 10.86 -3.10
N SER A 79 7.40 11.59 -3.56
CA SER A 79 8.74 11.53 -2.96
C SER A 79 8.78 11.99 -1.49
N GLN A 80 7.91 12.93 -1.11
CA GLN A 80 7.75 13.40 0.27
C GLN A 80 6.94 12.42 1.13
N ALA A 81 5.96 11.73 0.54
CA ALA A 81 5.13 10.78 1.26
C ALA A 81 5.90 9.49 1.63
N MET A 82 6.71 8.97 0.70
CA MET A 82 7.40 7.68 0.89
C MET A 82 8.63 7.54 -0.01
N SER A 83 9.68 6.88 0.50
CA SER A 83 10.83 6.55 -0.33
C SER A 83 10.49 5.48 -1.37
N ARG A 84 11.11 5.57 -2.55
CA ARG A 84 10.97 4.59 -3.63
C ARG A 84 11.17 3.15 -3.16
N LYS A 85 12.23 2.90 -2.38
CA LYS A 85 12.53 1.58 -1.83
C LYS A 85 11.38 1.08 -0.97
N ARG A 86 10.87 1.93 -0.06
CA ARG A 86 9.80 1.52 0.85
C ARG A 86 8.50 1.23 0.10
N TYR A 87 8.16 2.03 -0.91
CA TYR A 87 7.01 1.79 -1.78
C TYR A 87 7.07 0.39 -2.42
N PHE A 88 8.19 0.06 -3.05
CA PHE A 88 8.35 -1.25 -3.70
C PHE A 88 8.45 -2.40 -2.69
N ASP A 89 9.05 -2.19 -1.52
CA ASP A 89 9.09 -3.19 -0.45
C ASP A 89 7.66 -3.52 0.05
N ILE A 90 6.82 -2.50 0.29
CA ILE A 90 5.42 -2.71 0.67
C ILE A 90 4.67 -3.43 -0.45
N LYS A 91 4.77 -2.95 -1.69
CA LYS A 91 4.11 -3.58 -2.85
C LYS A 91 4.50 -5.04 -3.04
N LYS A 92 5.79 -5.38 -2.82
CA LYS A 92 6.31 -6.75 -2.94
C LYS A 92 5.67 -7.72 -1.95
N TYR A 93 5.41 -7.27 -0.72
CA TYR A 93 4.90 -8.13 0.34
C TYR A 93 3.40 -7.97 0.59
N LEU A 94 2.70 -7.11 -0.15
CA LEU A 94 1.28 -6.84 0.01
C LEU A 94 0.43 -8.12 -0.03
N HIS A 95 -0.17 -8.47 1.09
CA HIS A 95 -1.07 -9.62 1.26
C HIS A 95 -2.29 -9.20 2.08
N PHE A 96 -3.42 -9.87 1.83
CA PHE A 96 -4.69 -9.63 2.53
C PHE A 96 -5.20 -10.88 3.26
N ILE A 97 -4.58 -12.04 3.04
CA ILE A 97 -4.99 -13.33 3.59
C ILE A 97 -3.73 -14.12 3.97
N ASP A 98 -3.85 -14.94 5.00
CA ASP A 98 -2.82 -15.91 5.38
C ASP A 98 -2.72 -17.03 4.35
N ASN A 99 -1.58 -17.12 3.67
CA ASN A 99 -1.33 -18.13 2.65
C ASN A 99 -1.25 -19.56 3.23
N THR A 100 -1.10 -19.74 4.54
CA THR A 100 -1.10 -21.07 5.19
C THR A 100 -2.51 -21.61 5.42
N ALA A 101 -3.52 -20.75 5.34
CA ALA A 101 -4.93 -21.10 5.47
C ALA A 101 -5.61 -21.35 4.11
N ILE A 102 -4.82 -21.37 3.01
CA ILE A 102 -5.34 -21.72 1.69
C ILE A 102 -5.64 -23.23 1.70
N ASP A 103 -6.90 -23.55 1.46
CA ASP A 103 -7.40 -24.91 1.29
C ASP A 103 -6.66 -25.56 0.09
N SER A 104 -5.71 -26.45 0.40
CA SER A 104 -4.88 -27.13 -0.60
C SER A 104 -5.71 -28.02 -1.53
N ASP A 105 -6.95 -28.35 -1.15
CA ASP A 105 -7.80 -29.28 -1.88
C ASP A 105 -8.63 -28.58 -2.98
N ARG A 106 -8.48 -27.26 -3.15
CA ARG A 106 -9.19 -26.47 -4.17
C ARG A 106 -8.41 -26.22 -5.46
N TYR A 107 -7.17 -26.71 -5.59
CA TYR A 107 -6.32 -26.53 -6.76
C TYR A 107 -5.52 -27.77 -7.13
#